data_AF-A0A157IHF1-F1
#
_entry.id   AF-A0A157IHF1-F1
#
_cell.length_a   1.000
_cell.length_b   1.000
_cell.length_c   1.000
_cell.angle_alpha   90.00
_cell.angle_beta   90.00
_cell.angle_gamma   90.00
#
_symmetry.space_group_name_H-M   'P 1'
#
loop_
_entity.id
_entity.type
_entity.pdbx_description
1 polymer ?
#
loop_
_entity_poly.entity_id
_entity_poly.type
_entity_poly.pdbx_seq_one_letter_code
_entity_poly.pdbx_strand_id
1 'polypeptide(L)'
;MKIKIMAAILAMGVVVSTYAKNIDYCKTIAFDTGGFNYSAIMQASSDSECRDKPVPIQYKGIKDTFILTSEANPTGGASYLTWDELTKTYGYDKDELKSTIHDIVKQGGDNKYIEALNPTVKIKFTPKDNGGVVVSDIIFEDEKNKPISIVRDIYFYSQDNYAAVYSSTPIKYTQKNKIFFIDEVQSLFETMNINW
;
A
#
# COMPACT_ATOMS: atom_id res chain seq x y z
N MET A 1 -18.80 -8.41 61.78
CA MET A 1 -18.89 -7.34 60.77
C MET A 1 -17.49 -7.02 60.28
N LYS A 2 -17.29 -6.95 58.96
CA LYS A 2 -16.08 -6.56 58.21
C LYS A 2 -14.95 -7.59 58.11
N ILE A 3 -14.26 -7.81 56.99
CA ILE A 3 -14.48 -7.67 55.54
C ILE A 3 -13.36 -8.52 54.91
N LYS A 4 -13.70 -9.19 53.79
CA LYS A 4 -12.84 -10.04 52.95
C LYS A 4 -11.60 -9.30 52.43
N ILE A 5 -10.45 -9.98 52.39
CA ILE A 5 -9.36 -9.63 51.48
C ILE A 5 -9.36 -10.66 50.35
N MET A 6 -9.90 -10.26 49.20
CA MET A 6 -9.70 -10.96 47.94
C MET A 6 -8.30 -10.61 47.42
N ALA A 7 -7.47 -11.62 47.22
CA ALA A 7 -6.23 -11.48 46.47
C ALA A 7 -6.58 -11.27 44.99
N ALA A 8 -6.37 -10.07 44.48
CA ALA A 8 -6.42 -9.80 43.05
C ALA A 8 -5.12 -10.27 42.42
N ILE A 9 -5.19 -11.37 41.65
CA ILE A 9 -4.10 -11.78 40.76
C ILE A 9 -4.18 -10.87 39.54
N LEU A 10 -3.35 -9.82 39.54
CA LEU A 10 -3.05 -9.03 38.34
C LEU A 10 -2.22 -9.91 37.40
N ALA A 11 -2.88 -10.53 36.44
CA ALA A 11 -2.21 -11.08 35.27
C ALA A 11 -1.64 -9.91 34.45
N MET A 12 -0.38 -9.56 34.71
CA MET A 12 0.43 -8.75 33.80
C MET A 12 0.67 -9.59 32.55
N GLY A 13 -0.29 -9.56 31.62
CA GLY A 13 -0.06 -9.96 30.25
C GLY A 13 0.96 -8.99 29.67
N VAL A 14 2.17 -9.50 29.42
CA VAL A 14 3.22 -8.79 28.71
C VAL A 14 2.66 -8.38 27.35
N VAL A 15 2.30 -7.10 27.22
CA VAL A 15 2.11 -6.49 25.90
C VAL A 15 3.49 -6.51 25.28
N VAL A 16 3.76 -7.51 24.44
CA VAL A 16 4.91 -7.46 23.55
C VAL A 16 4.56 -6.35 22.55
N SER A 17 4.83 -5.11 22.92
CA SER A 17 4.92 -4.02 21.98
C SER A 17 6.11 -4.36 21.09
N THR A 18 5.84 -5.04 19.97
CA THR A 18 6.70 -4.92 18.80
C THR A 18 6.63 -3.45 18.42
N TYR A 19 7.50 -2.64 19.02
CA TYR A 19 7.67 -1.27 18.61
C TYR A 19 8.07 -1.33 17.15
N ALA A 20 7.19 -0.75 16.36
CA ALA A 20 7.27 -0.72 14.93
C ALA A 20 8.57 0.04 14.58
N LYS A 21 9.42 -0.58 13.75
CA LYS A 21 10.78 -0.10 13.54
C LYS A 21 10.78 0.92 12.42
N ASN A 22 11.26 2.12 12.70
CA ASN A 22 11.46 3.14 11.69
C ASN A 22 12.72 2.82 10.87
N ILE A 23 12.59 2.90 9.54
CA ILE A 23 13.72 2.81 8.61
C ILE A 23 13.82 4.13 7.86
N ASP A 24 15.02 4.71 7.85
CA ASP A 24 15.39 5.79 6.95
C ASP A 24 15.99 5.18 5.67
N TYR A 25 15.15 5.01 4.66
CA TYR A 25 15.49 4.26 3.46
C TYR A 25 16.23 5.16 2.46
N CYS A 26 17.49 4.83 2.17
CA CYS A 26 18.43 5.64 1.37
C CYS A 26 18.59 7.13 1.81
N LYS A 27 18.45 7.42 3.12
CA LYS A 27 18.62 8.72 3.81
C LYS A 27 17.57 9.80 3.52
N THR A 28 16.38 9.43 3.03
CA THR A 28 15.39 10.42 2.59
C THR A 28 13.94 10.07 2.89
N ILE A 29 13.50 8.82 2.71
CA ILE A 29 12.13 8.42 3.07
C ILE A 29 12.19 7.59 4.35
N ALA A 30 11.64 8.14 5.42
CA ALA A 30 11.39 7.40 6.65
C ALA A 30 10.01 6.76 6.60
N PHE A 31 9.90 5.55 7.14
CA PHE A 31 8.60 4.91 7.35
C PHE A 31 8.66 3.87 8.45
N ASP A 32 7.49 3.57 8.97
CA ASP A 32 7.31 2.50 9.93
C ASP A 32 7.13 1.17 9.21
N THR A 33 8.03 0.22 9.49
CA THR A 33 7.93 -1.13 8.96
C THR A 33 6.73 -1.93 9.49
N GLY A 34 6.07 -1.47 10.56
CA GLY A 34 4.90 -2.15 11.11
C GLY A 34 5.20 -3.62 11.43
N GLY A 35 4.38 -4.52 10.88
CA GLY A 35 4.59 -5.97 11.01
C GLY A 35 5.40 -6.64 9.89
N PHE A 36 5.97 -5.86 8.95
CA PHE A 36 6.81 -6.42 7.89
C PHE A 36 8.16 -6.91 8.42
N ASN A 37 8.76 -7.86 7.70
CA ASN A 37 10.08 -8.39 8.04
C ASN A 37 11.16 -7.30 7.91
N TYR A 38 11.51 -6.71 9.05
CA TYR A 38 12.51 -5.66 9.17
C TYR A 38 13.86 -6.03 8.54
N SER A 39 14.34 -7.27 8.71
CA SER A 39 15.65 -7.67 8.20
C SER A 39 15.74 -7.62 6.68
N ALA A 40 14.65 -7.96 5.98
CA ALA A 40 14.61 -7.90 4.51
C ALA A 40 14.68 -6.45 4.01
N ILE A 41 13.92 -5.55 4.64
CA ILE A 41 13.90 -4.12 4.27
C ILE A 41 15.24 -3.46 4.63
N MET A 42 15.78 -3.74 5.82
CA MET A 42 17.06 -3.19 6.27
C MET A 42 18.24 -3.62 5.39
N GLN A 43 18.22 -4.86 4.90
CA GLN A 43 19.25 -5.33 3.97
C GLN A 43 19.19 -4.53 2.66
N ALA A 44 17.99 -4.35 2.10
CA ALA A 44 17.80 -3.59 0.87
C ALA A 44 18.14 -2.10 1.06
N SER A 45 17.87 -1.51 2.23
CA SER A 45 18.21 -0.12 2.55
C SER A 45 19.71 0.14 2.75
N SER A 46 20.51 -0.92 2.97
CA SER A 46 21.96 -0.81 3.19
C SER A 46 22.78 -0.69 1.90
N ASP A 47 22.15 -0.91 0.74
CA ASP A 47 22.75 -0.73 -0.58
C ASP A 47 22.88 0.77 -0.91
N SER A 48 24.08 1.22 -1.29
CA SER A 48 24.33 2.63 -1.65
C SER A 48 23.58 3.10 -2.89
N GLU A 49 23.10 2.17 -3.71
CA GLU A 49 22.29 2.40 -4.91
C GLU A 49 20.84 1.96 -4.67
N CYS A 50 20.30 2.06 -3.45
CA CYS A 50 18.95 1.56 -3.16
C CYS A 50 17.81 2.42 -3.73
N ARG A 51 18.12 3.57 -4.36
CA ARG A 51 17.14 4.34 -5.15
C ARG A 51 16.78 3.58 -6.42
N ASP A 52 15.51 3.70 -6.82
CA ASP A 52 14.96 3.08 -8.04
C ASP A 52 15.11 1.54 -8.10
N LYS A 53 15.37 0.90 -6.94
CA LYS A 53 15.40 -0.56 -6.79
C LYS A 53 14.13 -1.06 -6.08
N PRO A 54 13.66 -2.29 -6.40
CA PRO A 54 12.57 -2.91 -5.66
C PRO A 54 12.92 -3.12 -4.19
N VAL A 55 12.02 -2.67 -3.32
CA VAL A 55 12.11 -2.86 -1.86
C VAL A 55 11.31 -4.09 -1.48
N PRO A 56 11.94 -5.17 -0.98
CA PRO A 56 11.25 -6.38 -0.61
C PRO A 56 10.42 -6.17 0.66
N ILE A 57 9.14 -6.54 0.59
CA ILE A 57 8.23 -6.56 1.72
C ILE A 57 7.75 -7.99 1.97
N GLN A 58 7.81 -8.42 3.22
CA GLN A 58 7.35 -9.75 3.62
C GLN A 58 6.51 -9.66 4.88
N TYR A 59 5.29 -10.18 4.83
CA TYR A 59 4.35 -10.20 5.95
C TYR A 59 3.60 -11.53 6.00
N LYS A 60 3.67 -12.22 7.15
CA LYS A 60 3.04 -13.54 7.39
C LYS A 60 3.24 -14.55 6.23
N GLY A 61 4.44 -14.59 5.66
CA GLY A 61 4.82 -15.53 4.60
C GLY A 61 4.47 -15.08 3.17
N ILE A 62 3.68 -14.01 3.00
CA ILE A 62 3.46 -13.37 1.70
C ILE A 62 4.64 -12.44 1.43
N LYS A 63 5.15 -12.47 0.20
CA LYS A 63 6.26 -11.66 -0.28
C LYS A 63 5.80 -10.84 -1.47
N ASP A 64 6.25 -9.60 -1.51
CA ASP A 64 6.03 -8.69 -2.64
C ASP A 64 7.13 -7.62 -2.64
N THR A 65 7.04 -6.66 -3.55
CA THR A 65 7.94 -5.50 -3.60
C THR A 65 7.16 -4.21 -3.85
N PHE A 66 7.63 -3.11 -3.29
CA PHE A 66 7.28 -1.77 -3.80
C PHE A 66 8.52 -1.13 -4.43
N ILE A 67 8.32 -0.11 -5.25
CA ILE A 67 9.39 0.60 -5.97
C ILE A 67 9.53 2.00 -5.42
N LEU A 68 10.76 2.50 -5.29
CA LEU A 68 11.03 3.91 -5.08
C LEU A 68 11.25 4.58 -6.43
N THR A 69 10.80 5.82 -6.59
CA THR A 69 11.00 6.58 -7.82
C THR A 69 11.24 8.05 -7.52
N SER A 70 11.93 8.73 -8.43
CA SER A 70 12.07 10.19 -8.42
C SER A 70 10.93 10.92 -9.12
N GLU A 71 10.00 10.19 -9.75
CA GLU A 71 8.86 10.74 -10.48
C GLU A 71 7.74 11.20 -9.53
N ALA A 72 8.03 12.19 -8.69
CA ALA A 72 7.08 12.69 -7.70
C ALA A 72 6.07 13.68 -8.31
N ASN A 73 5.12 13.15 -9.07
CA ASN A 73 3.94 13.89 -9.50
C ASN A 73 2.68 13.29 -8.84
N PRO A 74 1.61 14.06 -8.59
CA PRO A 74 0.38 13.55 -7.94
C PRO A 74 -0.20 12.29 -8.61
N THR A 75 0.00 12.13 -9.91
CA THR A 75 -0.47 11.01 -10.73
C THR A 75 0.48 9.80 -10.78
N GLY A 76 1.69 9.92 -10.19
CA GLY A 76 2.92 9.19 -10.55
C GLY A 76 3.03 7.73 -10.10
N GLY A 77 1.90 7.10 -9.75
CA GLY A 77 1.85 5.69 -9.37
C GLY A 77 1.00 4.83 -10.31
N ALA A 78 0.02 5.41 -10.99
CA ALA A 78 -0.86 4.67 -11.90
C ALA A 78 -1.32 5.57 -13.05
N SER A 79 -1.12 5.12 -14.29
CA SER A 79 -1.35 5.94 -15.50
C SER A 79 -2.79 6.41 -15.67
N TYR A 80 -3.75 5.70 -15.10
CA TYR A 80 -5.17 6.04 -15.17
C TYR A 80 -5.62 7.09 -14.16
N LEU A 81 -4.80 7.44 -13.16
CA LEU A 81 -5.14 8.44 -12.16
C LEU A 81 -4.97 9.85 -12.70
N THR A 82 -5.93 10.72 -12.38
CA THR A 82 -5.89 12.14 -12.75
C THR A 82 -6.00 13.01 -11.51
N TRP A 83 -5.31 14.14 -11.50
CA TRP A 83 -5.38 15.14 -10.44
C TRP A 83 -6.02 16.41 -10.98
N ASP A 84 -7.11 16.84 -10.34
CA ASP A 84 -7.77 18.11 -10.64
C ASP A 84 -7.25 19.19 -9.68
N GLU A 85 -6.44 20.10 -10.21
CA GLU A 85 -5.88 21.23 -9.46
C GLU A 85 -6.92 22.21 -8.94
N LEU A 86 -8.09 22.33 -9.59
CA LEU A 86 -9.15 23.27 -9.21
C LEU A 86 -9.93 22.74 -8.01
N THR A 87 -10.30 21.46 -8.05
CA THR A 87 -11.08 20.83 -6.98
C THR A 87 -10.21 20.19 -5.90
N LYS A 88 -8.91 20.04 -6.16
CA LYS A 88 -7.95 19.33 -5.31
C LYS A 88 -8.42 17.90 -5.03
N THR A 89 -8.97 17.25 -6.05
CA THR A 89 -9.47 15.89 -5.97
C THR A 89 -8.84 14.99 -7.03
N TYR A 90 -8.79 13.70 -6.71
CA TYR A 90 -8.37 12.69 -7.67
C TYR A 90 -9.57 12.15 -8.45
N GLY A 91 -9.37 11.98 -9.75
CA GLY A 91 -10.25 11.26 -10.65
C GLY A 91 -9.51 10.14 -11.36
N TYR A 92 -10.12 9.62 -12.42
CA TYR A 92 -9.48 8.68 -13.31
C TYR A 92 -9.93 8.86 -14.76
N ASP A 93 -9.03 8.57 -15.68
CA ASP A 93 -9.34 8.45 -17.10
C ASP A 93 -9.86 7.04 -17.42
N LYS A 94 -11.00 6.96 -18.11
CA LYS A 94 -11.68 5.69 -18.38
C LYS A 94 -10.98 4.86 -19.46
N ASP A 95 -10.33 5.50 -20.42
CA ASP A 95 -9.66 4.79 -21.51
C ASP A 95 -8.27 4.30 -21.07
N GLU A 96 -7.56 5.09 -20.27
CA GLU A 96 -6.34 4.63 -19.58
C GLU A 96 -6.63 3.49 -18.59
N LEU A 97 -7.77 3.54 -17.87
CA LEU A 97 -8.19 2.42 -17.02
C LEU A 97 -8.40 1.14 -17.82
N LYS A 98 -9.05 1.21 -18.99
CA LYS A 98 -9.22 0.04 -19.87
C LYS A 98 -7.88 -0.51 -20.35
N SER A 99 -6.94 0.37 -20.73
CA SER A 99 -5.59 -0.04 -21.12
C SER A 99 -4.86 -0.74 -19.97
N THR A 100 -4.96 -0.16 -18.76
CA THR A 100 -4.37 -0.74 -17.54
C THR A 100 -4.92 -2.14 -17.27
N ILE A 101 -6.25 -2.32 -17.33
CA ILE A 101 -6.88 -3.63 -17.14
C ILE A 101 -6.42 -4.63 -18.21
N HIS A 102 -6.31 -4.21 -19.46
CA HIS A 102 -5.83 -5.05 -20.55
C HIS A 102 -4.39 -5.51 -20.32
N ASP A 103 -3.52 -4.64 -19.83
CA ASP A 103 -2.13 -4.97 -19.52
C ASP A 103 -2.04 -5.94 -18.33
N ILE A 104 -2.86 -5.77 -17.29
CA ILE A 104 -2.98 -6.71 -16.17
C ILE A 104 -3.39 -8.12 -16.65
N VAL A 105 -4.32 -8.20 -17.61
CA VAL A 105 -4.76 -9.47 -18.20
C VAL A 105 -3.65 -10.11 -19.02
N LYS A 106 -2.92 -9.33 -19.83
CA LYS A 106 -1.79 -9.82 -20.64
C LYS A 106 -0.64 -10.35 -19.80
N GLN A 107 -0.33 -9.70 -18.67
CA GLN A 107 0.79 -10.06 -17.82
C GLN A 107 0.62 -11.42 -17.12
N GLY A 108 -0.62 -11.94 -17.00
CA GLY A 108 -0.86 -13.25 -16.39
C GLY A 108 -2.13 -13.90 -16.93
N GLY A 109 -2.00 -15.06 -17.58
CA GLY A 109 -3.15 -15.81 -18.11
C GLY A 109 -4.21 -16.15 -17.06
N ASP A 110 -3.80 -16.29 -15.79
CA ASP A 110 -4.69 -16.52 -14.65
C ASP A 110 -5.56 -15.31 -14.28
N ASN A 111 -5.28 -14.12 -14.83
CA ASN A 111 -6.06 -12.90 -14.59
C ASN A 111 -7.21 -12.72 -15.57
N LYS A 112 -7.31 -13.54 -16.63
CA LYS A 112 -8.31 -13.38 -17.70
C LYS A 112 -9.75 -13.30 -17.21
N TYR A 113 -10.06 -13.88 -16.05
CA TYR A 113 -11.40 -13.82 -15.45
C TYR A 113 -11.88 -12.38 -15.16
N ILE A 114 -10.98 -11.40 -15.00
CA ILE A 114 -11.37 -10.01 -14.72
C ILE A 114 -11.96 -9.30 -15.95
N GLU A 115 -11.72 -9.78 -17.17
CA GLU A 115 -12.30 -9.20 -18.40
C GLU A 115 -13.84 -9.28 -18.42
N ALA A 116 -14.41 -10.26 -17.73
CA ALA A 116 -15.85 -10.48 -17.63
C ALA A 116 -16.51 -9.71 -16.48
N LEU A 117 -15.75 -8.90 -15.74
CA LEU A 117 -16.21 -8.18 -14.55
C LEU A 117 -16.33 -6.68 -14.82
N ASN A 118 -17.16 -6.02 -14.03
CA ASN A 118 -17.36 -4.57 -14.09
C ASN A 118 -16.33 -3.87 -13.17
N PRO A 119 -15.42 -3.03 -13.70
CA PRO A 119 -14.47 -2.30 -12.86
C PRO A 119 -15.10 -1.04 -12.26
N THR A 120 -14.97 -0.89 -10.94
CA THR A 120 -15.33 0.31 -10.18
C THR A 120 -14.08 0.83 -9.47
N VAL A 121 -13.72 2.10 -9.69
CA VAL A 121 -12.54 2.72 -9.07
C VAL A 121 -12.92 3.49 -7.82
N LYS A 122 -12.19 3.27 -6.73
CA LYS A 122 -12.28 4.07 -5.49
C LYS A 122 -10.92 4.66 -5.16
N ILE A 123 -10.88 5.97 -4.92
CA ILE A 123 -9.64 6.69 -4.65
C ILE A 123 -9.71 7.34 -3.28
N LYS A 124 -8.69 7.13 -2.46
CA LYS A 124 -8.46 7.82 -1.17
C LYS A 124 -7.18 8.63 -1.29
N PHE A 125 -7.26 9.91 -0.91
CA PHE A 125 -6.09 10.77 -0.77
C PHE A 125 -5.89 11.16 0.69
N THR A 126 -4.66 11.01 1.17
CA THR A 126 -4.23 11.44 2.50
C THR A 126 -3.13 12.49 2.34
N PRO A 127 -3.41 13.78 2.59
CA PRO A 127 -2.42 14.83 2.45
C PRO A 127 -1.29 14.69 3.49
N LYS A 128 -0.09 15.12 3.11
CA LYS A 128 1.12 15.23 3.94
C LYS A 128 1.73 16.62 3.75
N ASP A 129 2.63 17.03 4.63
CA ASP A 129 3.19 18.40 4.65
C ASP A 129 3.74 18.86 3.29
N ASN A 130 4.44 17.98 2.56
CA ASN A 130 5.01 18.27 1.25
C ASN A 130 4.58 17.28 0.15
N GLY A 131 3.35 16.78 0.21
CA GLY A 131 2.85 15.79 -0.76
C GLY A 131 1.66 14.99 -0.25
N GLY A 132 1.65 13.68 -0.46
CA GLY A 132 0.59 12.84 0.08
C GLY A 132 0.68 11.37 -0.29
N VAL A 133 -0.30 10.62 0.20
CA VAL A 133 -0.50 9.21 -0.12
C VAL A 133 -1.83 9.06 -0.87
N VAL A 134 -1.78 8.45 -2.04
CA VAL A 134 -2.93 8.10 -2.87
C VAL A 134 -3.10 6.59 -2.83
N VAL A 135 -4.31 6.14 -2.56
CA VAL A 135 -4.70 4.73 -2.63
C VAL A 135 -5.81 4.63 -3.67
N SER A 136 -5.61 3.81 -4.70
CA SER A 136 -6.59 3.57 -5.75
C SER A 136 -6.92 2.08 -5.78
N ASP A 137 -8.20 1.77 -5.56
CA ASP A 137 -8.74 0.42 -5.64
C ASP A 137 -9.55 0.29 -6.94
N ILE A 138 -9.09 -0.57 -7.85
CA ILE A 138 -9.92 -1.09 -8.95
C ILE A 138 -10.63 -2.33 -8.42
N ILE A 139 -11.92 -2.19 -8.14
CA ILE A 139 -12.77 -3.27 -7.65
C ILE A 139 -13.48 -3.88 -8.86
N PHE A 140 -13.25 -5.17 -9.10
CA PHE A 140 -13.91 -5.92 -10.16
C PHE A 140 -15.15 -6.61 -9.60
N GLU A 141 -16.31 -6.19 -10.06
CA GLU A 141 -17.63 -6.61 -9.56
C GLU A 141 -18.33 -7.53 -10.58
N ASP A 142 -19.18 -8.44 -10.08
CA ASP A 142 -20.07 -9.21 -10.95
C ASP A 142 -21.26 -8.35 -11.45
N GLU A 143 -22.14 -8.95 -12.26
CA GLU A 143 -23.35 -8.29 -12.79
C GLU A 143 -24.33 -7.82 -11.69
N LYS A 144 -24.16 -8.28 -10.45
CA LYS A 144 -24.98 -7.90 -9.29
C LYS A 144 -24.27 -6.92 -8.37
N ASN A 145 -23.19 -6.28 -8.85
CA ASN A 145 -22.34 -5.37 -8.09
C ASN A 145 -21.68 -6.02 -6.86
N LYS A 146 -21.46 -7.34 -6.88
CA LYS A 146 -20.74 -8.01 -5.81
C LYS A 146 -19.24 -7.96 -6.11
N PRO A 147 -18.39 -7.52 -5.17
CA PRO A 147 -16.94 -7.48 -5.38
C PRO A 147 -16.35 -8.89 -5.47
N ILE A 148 -15.63 -9.17 -6.56
CA ILE A 148 -15.00 -10.46 -6.84
C ILE A 148 -13.49 -10.38 -6.64
N SER A 149 -12.86 -9.36 -7.22
CA SER A 149 -11.42 -9.10 -7.11
C SER A 149 -11.11 -7.63 -6.91
N ILE A 150 -9.90 -7.35 -6.47
CA ILE A 150 -9.35 -6.01 -6.31
C ILE A 150 -7.93 -5.95 -6.88
N VAL A 151 -7.61 -4.83 -7.50
CA VAL A 151 -6.23 -4.36 -7.70
C VAL A 151 -6.12 -3.08 -6.91
N ARG A 152 -5.09 -3.00 -6.06
CA ARG A 152 -4.76 -1.81 -5.28
C ARG A 152 -3.43 -1.24 -5.75
N ASP A 153 -3.47 0.02 -6.10
CA ASP A 153 -2.31 0.87 -6.35
C ASP A 153 -2.15 1.85 -5.19
N ILE A 154 -0.94 1.98 -4.68
CA ILE A 154 -0.60 2.85 -3.55
C ILE A 154 0.59 3.68 -3.94
N TYR A 155 0.47 4.98 -3.74
CA TYR A 155 1.46 5.93 -4.18
C TYR A 155 1.72 6.97 -3.09
N PHE A 156 2.94 7.02 -2.60
CA PHE A 156 3.44 8.12 -1.79
C PHE A 156 4.24 9.05 -2.70
N TYR A 157 4.03 10.35 -2.57
CA TYR A 157 4.87 11.35 -3.23
C TYR A 157 5.14 12.55 -2.34
N SER A 158 6.26 13.19 -2.63
CA SER A 158 6.64 14.48 -2.09
C SER A 158 7.18 15.39 -3.18
N GLN A 159 6.86 16.69 -3.13
CA GLN A 159 7.29 17.68 -4.12
C GLN A 159 8.83 17.83 -4.23
N ASP A 160 9.58 17.22 -3.31
CA ASP A 160 11.04 17.14 -3.32
C ASP A 160 11.61 16.04 -4.25
N ASN A 161 10.81 15.55 -5.21
CA ASN A 161 11.16 14.46 -6.13
C ASN A 161 11.44 13.12 -5.44
N TYR A 162 10.64 12.80 -4.42
CA TYR A 162 10.62 11.50 -3.77
C TYR A 162 9.25 10.86 -3.91
N ALA A 163 9.23 9.61 -4.33
CA ALA A 163 8.02 8.83 -4.40
C ALA A 163 8.26 7.35 -4.14
N ALA A 164 7.20 6.67 -3.73
CA ALA A 164 7.13 5.23 -3.61
C ALA A 164 5.84 4.74 -4.27
N VAL A 165 5.90 3.63 -4.98
CA VAL A 165 4.79 3.04 -5.73
C VAL A 165 4.67 1.57 -5.37
N TYR A 166 3.46 1.13 -5.06
CA TYR A 166 3.09 -0.27 -4.95
C TYR A 166 1.89 -0.55 -5.84
N SER A 167 1.92 -1.66 -6.57
CA SER A 167 0.78 -2.16 -7.33
C SER A 167 0.64 -3.65 -7.05
N SER A 168 -0.57 -4.07 -6.68
CA SER A 168 -0.86 -5.48 -6.43
C SER A 168 -1.32 -6.19 -7.70
N THR A 169 -0.95 -7.45 -7.86
CA THR A 169 -1.64 -8.34 -8.81
C THR A 169 -3.12 -8.47 -8.42
N PRO A 170 -4.03 -8.84 -9.34
CA PRO A 170 -5.43 -9.09 -9.00
C PRO A 170 -5.60 -10.09 -7.83
N ILE A 171 -6.24 -9.65 -6.76
CA ILE A 171 -6.52 -10.45 -5.57
C ILE A 171 -8.01 -10.72 -5.48
N LYS A 172 -8.41 -11.99 -5.41
CA LYS A 172 -9.80 -12.36 -5.15
C LYS A 172 -10.16 -12.04 -3.70
N TYR A 173 -11.35 -11.51 -3.45
CA TYR A 173 -11.83 -11.22 -2.08
C TYR A 173 -11.93 -12.46 -1.18
N THR A 174 -11.88 -13.67 -1.76
CA THR A 174 -11.78 -14.93 -1.02
C THR A 174 -10.38 -15.18 -0.44
N GLN A 175 -9.33 -14.55 -0.99
CA GLN A 175 -7.95 -14.66 -0.53
C GLN A 175 -7.68 -13.70 0.64
N LYS A 176 -8.32 -13.93 1.78
CA LYS A 176 -8.31 -13.02 2.95
C LYS A 176 -6.91 -12.61 3.41
N ASN A 177 -5.94 -13.53 3.38
CA ASN A 177 -4.56 -13.22 3.78
C ASN A 177 -3.88 -12.22 2.83
N LYS A 178 -4.19 -12.26 1.53
CA LYS A 178 -3.66 -11.29 0.55
C LYS A 178 -4.35 -9.93 0.66
N ILE A 179 -5.64 -9.90 0.96
CA ILE A 179 -6.37 -8.65 1.27
C ILE A 179 -5.75 -7.98 2.51
N PHE A 180 -5.58 -8.75 3.58
CA PHE A 180 -4.94 -8.24 4.80
C PHE A 180 -3.51 -7.75 4.53
N PHE A 181 -2.76 -8.45 3.67
CA PHE A 181 -1.42 -8.02 3.26
C PHE A 181 -1.43 -6.62 2.62
N ILE A 182 -2.29 -6.37 1.62
CA ILE A 182 -2.34 -5.05 0.95
C ILE A 182 -2.88 -3.93 1.86
N ASP A 183 -3.65 -4.26 2.90
CA ASP A 183 -4.06 -3.31 3.95
C ASP A 183 -2.86 -2.89 4.83
N GLU A 184 -1.97 -3.84 5.15
CA GLU A 184 -0.72 -3.54 5.87
C GLU A 184 0.26 -2.74 4.99
N VAL A 185 0.33 -3.04 3.68
CA VAL A 185 1.14 -2.21 2.75
C VAL A 185 0.63 -0.78 2.72
N GLN A 186 -0.70 -0.58 2.68
CA GLN A 186 -1.27 0.75 2.78
C GLN A 186 -0.88 1.46 4.07
N SER A 187 -0.95 0.77 5.20
CA SER A 187 -0.57 1.33 6.51
C SER A 187 0.90 1.73 6.55
N LEU A 188 1.80 0.94 5.94
CA LEU A 188 3.21 1.29 5.77
C LEU A 188 3.36 2.59 4.97
N PHE A 189 2.70 2.70 3.81
CA PHE A 189 2.76 3.92 2.98
C PHE A 189 2.18 5.14 3.70
N GLU A 190 1.10 4.96 4.46
CA GLU A 190 0.50 6.03 5.28
C GLU A 190 1.44 6.55 6.36
N THR A 191 2.48 5.81 6.74
CA THR A 191 3.52 6.26 7.67
C THR A 191 4.70 6.96 7.00
N MET A 192 4.81 6.88 5.67
CA MET A 192 5.93 7.48 4.94
C MET A 192 6.00 8.99 5.12
N ASN A 193 7.21 9.49 5.35
CA ASN A 193 7.54 10.89 5.45
C ASN A 193 8.96 11.14 4.94
N ILE A 194 9.24 12.36 4.48
CA ILE A 194 10.60 12.76 4.15
C ILE A 194 11.34 13.12 5.44
N ASN A 195 12.52 12.53 5.61
CA ASN A 195 13.43 12.82 6.72
C ASN A 195 14.64 13.58 6.16
N TRP A 196 14.87 14.80 6.68
CA TRP A 196 15.97 15.68 6.30
C TRP A 196 17.01 15.78 7.43
#